data_AF-A0A060XIT9-F1
#
_entry.id   AF-A0A060XIT9-F1
#
_cell.length_a   1.000
_cell.length_b   1.000
_cell.length_c   1.000
_cell.angle_alpha   90.00
_cell.angle_beta   90.00
_cell.angle_gamma   90.00
#
_symmetry.space_group_name_H-M   'P 1'
#
loop_
_entity.id
_entity.type
_entity.pdbx_description
1 polymer ?
#
loop_
_entity_poly.entity_id
_entity_poly.type
_entity_poly.pdbx_seq_one_letter_code
_entity_poly.pdbx_strand_id
1 'polypeptide(L)'
;MCVEIHQMVARKCAQYLAELSRYNYVTPKSYLELLAIFSSLIGRKKQELHSARQRMKTGLDKLLRTAEDVSKMQEELEMMRPLLEEAAKDTVITMEKIKVN
;
A
#
# COMPACT_ATOMS: atom_id res chain seq x y z
N MET A 1 -30.20 3.78 5.22
CA MET A 1 -29.66 2.40 5.09
C MET A 1 -30.04 1.47 6.25
N CYS A 2 -29.45 1.54 7.46
CA CYS A 2 -29.74 0.53 8.51
C CYS A 2 -31.23 0.47 8.90
N VAL A 3 -31.89 1.63 9.01
CA VAL A 3 -33.35 1.72 9.25
C VAL A 3 -34.14 1.01 8.16
N GLU A 4 -33.82 1.27 6.90
CA GLU A 4 -34.51 0.69 5.74
C GLU A 4 -34.33 -0.84 5.70
N ILE A 5 -33.12 -1.33 5.96
CA ILE A 5 -32.82 -2.76 6.04
C ILE A 5 -33.64 -3.40 7.17
N HIS A 6 -33.68 -2.78 8.35
CA HIS A 6 -34.43 -3.30 9.49
C HIS A 6 -35.95 -3.37 9.21
N GLN A 7 -36.50 -2.30 8.62
CA GLN A 7 -37.91 -2.26 8.20
C GLN A 7 -38.22 -3.25 7.07
N MET A 8 -37.28 -3.49 6.16
CA MET A 8 -37.42 -4.50 5.12
C MET A 8 -37.48 -5.90 5.73
N VAL A 9 -36.60 -6.22 6.69
CA VAL A 9 -36.63 -7.50 7.40
C VAL A 9 -37.94 -7.68 8.16
N ALA A 10 -38.48 -6.63 8.80
CA ALA A 10 -39.80 -6.68 9.44
C ALA A 10 -40.91 -7.07 8.45
N ARG A 11 -40.91 -6.46 7.25
CA ARG A 11 -41.86 -6.81 6.18
C ARG A 11 -41.66 -8.26 5.70
N LYS A 12 -40.41 -8.72 5.59
CA LYS A 12 -40.10 -10.10 5.22
C LYS A 12 -40.50 -11.12 6.28
N CYS A 13 -40.45 -10.79 7.56
CA CYS A 13 -41.01 -11.64 8.61
C CYS A 13 -42.51 -11.89 8.42
N ALA A 14 -43.28 -10.86 8.07
CA ALA A 14 -44.71 -11.00 7.77
C ALA A 14 -44.95 -11.86 6.52
N GLN A 15 -44.15 -11.65 5.46
CA GLN A 15 -44.21 -12.48 4.25
C GLN A 15 -43.88 -13.95 4.54
N TYR A 16 -42.85 -14.21 5.33
CA TYR A 16 -42.41 -15.56 5.70
C TYR A 16 -43.48 -16.32 6.50
N LEU A 17 -44.21 -15.61 7.37
CA LEU A 17 -45.37 -16.16 8.06
C LEU A 17 -46.48 -16.53 7.07
N ALA A 18 -46.80 -15.63 6.13
CA ALA A 18 -47.87 -15.86 5.16
C ALA A 18 -47.59 -17.03 4.22
N GLU A 19 -46.34 -17.17 3.77
CA GLU A 19 -45.96 -18.18 2.77
C GLU A 19 -45.66 -19.55 3.38
N LEU A 20 -45.05 -19.57 4.57
CA LEU A 20 -44.47 -20.79 5.15
C LEU A 20 -45.04 -21.11 6.53
N SER A 21 -45.97 -20.32 7.05
CA SER A 21 -46.54 -20.49 8.40
C SER A 21 -45.48 -20.53 9.51
N ARG A 22 -44.34 -19.85 9.30
CA ARG A 22 -43.21 -19.80 10.24
C ARG A 22 -43.03 -18.40 10.80
N TYR A 23 -42.97 -18.31 12.13
CA TYR A 23 -42.69 -17.05 12.82
C TYR A 23 -41.19 -16.76 12.87
N ASN A 24 -40.83 -15.53 12.47
CA ASN A 24 -39.52 -14.92 12.71
C ASN A 24 -39.76 -13.52 13.28
N TYR A 25 -39.07 -13.16 14.35
CA TYR A 25 -39.26 -11.88 15.01
C TYR A 25 -38.04 -11.00 14.83
N VAL A 26 -38.29 -9.77 14.40
CA VAL A 26 -37.30 -8.70 14.42
C VAL A 26 -37.60 -7.79 15.61
N THR A 27 -36.57 -7.46 16.38
CA THR A 27 -36.73 -6.68 17.62
C THR A 27 -35.82 -5.46 17.62
N PRO A 28 -36.10 -4.42 18.45
CA PRO A 28 -35.18 -3.30 18.62
C PRO A 28 -33.76 -3.74 19.02
N LYS A 29 -33.60 -4.85 19.76
CA LYS A 29 -32.28 -5.42 20.09
C LYS A 29 -31.51 -5.82 18.83
N SER A 30 -32.17 -6.51 17.89
CA SER A 30 -31.57 -6.88 16.60
C SER A 30 -31.14 -5.66 15.78
N TYR A 31 -31.81 -4.51 15.95
CA TYR A 31 -31.38 -3.25 15.34
C TYR A 31 -30.09 -2.72 15.94
N LEU A 32 -29.95 -2.75 17.27
CA LEU A 32 -28.73 -2.32 17.95
C LEU A 32 -27.54 -3.22 17.58
N GLU A 33 -27.77 -4.53 17.47
CA GLU A 33 -26.77 -5.48 16.99
C GLU A 33 -26.34 -5.18 15.55
N LEU A 34 -27.29 -4.88 14.65
CA LEU A 34 -26.99 -4.43 13.28
C LEU A 34 -26.10 -3.17 13.29
N LEU A 35 -26.42 -2.16 14.10
CA LEU A 35 -25.62 -0.93 14.20
C LEU A 35 -24.20 -1.20 14.69
N ALA A 36 -24.04 -2.06 15.70
CA ALA A 36 -22.74 -2.41 16.25
C ALA A 36 -21.88 -3.16 15.21
N ILE A 37 -22.45 -4.16 14.53
CA ILE A 37 -21.77 -4.92 13.48
C ILE A 37 -21.39 -4.00 12.33
N PHE A 38 -22.31 -3.14 11.88
CA PHE A 38 -22.07 -2.25 10.77
C PHE A 38 -20.94 -1.25 11.07
N SER A 39 -20.94 -0.66 12.26
CA SER A 39 -19.89 0.25 12.72
C SER A 39 -18.53 -0.45 12.79
N SER A 40 -18.49 -1.66 13.34
CA SER A 40 -17.28 -2.48 13.43
C SER A 40 -16.74 -2.86 12.04
N LEU A 41 -17.63 -3.23 11.11
CA LEU A 41 -17.25 -3.62 9.76
C LEU A 41 -16.68 -2.43 8.98
N ILE A 42 -17.32 -1.27 9.05
CA ILE A 42 -16.81 -0.03 8.44
C ILE A 42 -15.44 0.33 9.01
N GLY A 43 -15.28 0.27 10.33
CA GLY A 43 -13.99 0.53 10.99
C GLY A 43 -12.88 -0.35 10.44
N ARG A 44 -13.14 -1.67 10.37
CA ARG A 44 -12.20 -2.65 9.79
C ARG A 44 -11.87 -2.36 8.34
N LYS A 45 -12.87 -2.09 7.48
CA LYS A 45 -12.63 -1.79 6.06
C LYS A 45 -11.86 -0.49 5.85
N LYS A 46 -12.12 0.54 6.65
CA LYS A 46 -11.34 1.79 6.62
C LYS A 46 -9.88 1.53 7.01
N GLN A 47 -9.64 0.72 8.05
CA GLN A 47 -8.30 0.38 8.48
C GLN A 47 -7.55 -0.43 7.40
N GLU A 48 -8.18 -1.44 6.81
CA GLU A 48 -7.61 -2.21 5.69
C GLU A 48 -7.16 -1.30 4.54
N LEU A 49 -8.05 -0.39 4.10
CA LEU A 49 -7.76 0.56 3.02
C LEU A 49 -6.65 1.55 3.41
N HIS A 50 -6.67 2.07 4.63
CA HIS A 50 -5.65 2.98 5.14
C HIS A 50 -4.27 2.31 5.16
N SER A 51 -4.19 1.08 5.69
CA SER A 51 -2.95 0.32 5.72
C SER A 51 -2.43 0.00 4.32
N ALA A 52 -3.31 -0.37 3.38
CA ALA A 52 -2.92 -0.61 1.99
C ALA A 52 -2.37 0.65 1.32
N ARG A 53 -3.05 1.80 1.51
CA ARG A 53 -2.60 3.10 1.01
C ARG A 53 -1.23 3.47 1.59
N GLN A 54 -1.04 3.30 2.90
CA GLN A 54 0.21 3.66 3.56
C GLN A 54 1.38 2.80 3.04
N ARG A 55 1.17 1.49 2.87
CA ARG A 55 2.19 0.61 2.26
C ARG A 55 2.56 1.06 0.86
N MET A 56 1.57 1.41 0.04
CA MET A 56 1.81 1.87 -1.33
C MET A 56 2.57 3.19 -1.36
N LYS A 57 2.19 4.15 -0.52
CA LYS A 57 2.90 5.42 -0.36
C LYS A 57 4.36 5.18 0.04
N THR A 58 4.59 4.41 1.10
CA THR A 58 5.95 4.10 1.56
C THR A 58 6.77 3.36 0.50
N GLY A 59 6.16 2.47 -0.29
CA GLY A 59 6.81 1.83 -1.42
C GLY A 59 7.23 2.83 -2.49
N LEU A 60 6.33 3.74 -2.88
CA LEU A 60 6.60 4.77 -3.88
C LEU A 60 7.69 5.75 -3.41
N ASP A 61 7.63 6.20 -2.17
CA ASP A 61 8.63 7.09 -1.57
C ASP A 61 10.04 6.45 -1.62
N LYS A 62 10.13 5.14 -1.38
CA LYS A 62 11.40 4.40 -1.49
C LYS A 62 11.89 4.32 -2.93
N LEU A 63 11.01 4.00 -3.88
CA LEU A 63 11.38 3.92 -5.29
C LEU A 63 11.88 5.26 -5.83
N LEU A 64 11.23 6.36 -5.45
CA LEU A 64 11.65 7.71 -5.83
C LEU A 64 13.05 8.04 -5.31
N ARG A 65 13.29 7.79 -4.01
CA ARG A 65 14.61 8.00 -3.40
C ARG A 65 15.69 7.15 -4.07
N THR A 66 15.42 5.88 -4.32
CA THR A 66 16.38 5.00 -4.99
C THR A 66 16.67 5.48 -6.43
N ALA A 67 15.67 6.00 -7.15
CA ALA A 67 15.90 6.59 -8.46
C ALA A 67 16.80 7.83 -8.39
N GLU A 68 16.58 8.71 -7.41
CA GLU A 68 17.45 9.87 -7.16
C GLU A 68 18.89 9.45 -6.81
N ASP A 69 19.05 8.46 -5.94
CA ASP A 69 20.36 7.94 -5.53
C ASP A 69 21.09 7.30 -6.73
N VAL A 70 20.40 6.53 -7.56
CA VAL A 70 20.98 5.95 -8.79
C VAL A 70 21.41 7.04 -9.79
N SER A 71 20.61 8.09 -9.96
CA SER A 71 20.98 9.22 -10.82
C SER A 71 22.28 9.88 -10.36
N LYS A 72 22.42 10.14 -9.05
CA LYS A 72 23.63 10.74 -8.49
C LYS A 72 24.85 9.84 -8.66
N MET A 73 24.71 8.54 -8.40
CA MET A 73 25.80 7.57 -8.61
C MET A 73 26.24 7.52 -10.08
N GLN A 74 25.31 7.63 -11.04
CA GLN A 74 25.65 7.69 -12.45
C GLN A 74 26.43 8.96 -12.80
N GLU A 75 26.03 10.12 -12.27
CA GLU A 75 26.77 11.37 -12.44
C GLU A 75 28.19 11.28 -11.86
N GLU A 76 28.33 10.73 -10.65
CA GLU A 76 29.63 10.51 -10.00
C GLU A 76 30.54 9.57 -10.80
N LEU A 77 29.99 8.48 -11.34
CA LEU A 77 30.74 7.55 -12.19
C LEU A 77 31.26 8.26 -13.45
N GLU A 78 30.43 9.05 -14.13
CA GLU A 78 30.88 9.71 -15.37
C GLU A 78 31.91 10.81 -15.10
N MET A 79 31.84 11.48 -13.94
CA MET A 79 32.90 12.39 -13.51
C MET A 79 34.23 11.67 -13.19
N MET A 80 34.17 10.48 -12.60
CA MET A 80 35.37 9.73 -12.23
C MET A 80 36.07 9.03 -13.41
N ARG A 81 35.35 8.69 -14.48
CA ARG A 81 35.92 8.02 -15.68
C ARG A 81 37.17 8.71 -16.26
N PRO A 82 37.17 10.02 -16.59
CA PRO A 82 38.34 10.67 -17.17
C PRO A 82 39.54 10.70 -16.21
N LEU A 83 39.30 10.94 -14.91
CA LEU A 83 40.33 10.89 -13.87
C LEU A 83 40.99 9.50 -13.78
N LEU A 84 40.18 8.44 -13.90
CA LEU A 84 40.68 7.07 -13.90
C LEU A 84 41.55 6.78 -15.14
N GLU A 85 41.12 7.25 -16.32
CA GLU A 85 41.89 7.11 -17.56
C GLU A 85 43.23 7.87 -17.50
N GLU A 86 43.25 9.06 -16.91
CA GLU A 86 44.47 9.85 -16.72
C GLU A 86 45.43 9.15 -15.75
N ALA A 87 44.95 8.72 -14.58
CA ALA A 87 45.76 7.99 -13.61
C ALA A 87 46.30 6.67 -14.19
N ALA A 88 45.53 5.98 -15.04
CA ALA A 88 45.99 4.78 -15.75
C ALA A 88 47.10 5.09 -16.76
N LYS A 89 47.04 6.22 -17.48
CA LYS A 89 48.13 6.65 -18.38
C LYS A 89 49.39 7.01 -17.60
N ASP A 90 49.25 7.76 -16.49
CA ASP A 90 50.38 8.19 -15.66
C ASP A 90 51.13 7.01 -15.03
N THR A 91 50.40 5.97 -14.60
CA THR A 91 50.99 4.75 -14.06
C THR A 91 51.81 3.98 -15.11
N VAL A 92 51.33 3.90 -16.36
CA VAL A 92 52.09 3.29 -17.49
C VAL A 92 53.37 4.07 -17.77
N ILE A 93 53.29 5.41 -17.86
CA ILE A 93 54.46 6.27 -18.10
C ILE A 93 55.50 6.08 -16.98
N THR A 94 55.03 6.01 -15.73
CA THR A 94 55.91 5.80 -14.58
C THR A 94 56.60 4.43 -14.64
N MET A 95 55.86 3.37 -15.01
CA MET A 95 56.41 2.03 -15.20
C MET A 95 57.47 1.98 -16.33
N GLU A 96 57.26 2.69 -17.43
CA GLU A 96 58.25 2.76 -18.51
C GLU A 96 59.53 3.47 -18.09
N LYS A 97 59.43 4.60 -17.37
CA LYS A 97 60.60 5.33 -16.83
C LYS A 97 61.43 4.48 -15.87
N ILE A 98 60.79 3.62 -15.07
CA ILE A 98 61.48 2.70 -14.15
C ILE A 98 62.23 1.60 -14.93
N LYS A 99 61.74 1.22 -16.11
CA LYS A 99 62.32 0.11 -16.91
C LYS A 99 63.54 0.53 -17.74
N VAL A 100 63.74 1.83 -17.96
CA VAL A 100 64.82 2.42 -18.79
C VAL A 100 66.03 2.84 -17.95
N ASN A 101 65.89 2.91 -16.61
CA ASN A 101 67.00 2.99 -15.65
C ASN A 101 67.43 1.60 -15.19
#